data_AF-A0A177GFN4-F1
#
_entry.id   AF-A0A177GFN4-F1
#
_cell.length_a   1.000
_cell.length_b   1.000
_cell.length_c   1.000
_cell.angle_alpha   90.00
_cell.angle_beta   90.00
_cell.angle_gamma   90.00
#
_symmetry.space_group_name_H-M   'P 1'
#
loop_
_entity.id
_entity.type
_entity.pdbx_description
1 polymer ?
#
loop_
_entity_poly.entity_id
_entity_poly.type
_entity_poly.pdbx_seq_one_letter_code
_entity_poly.pdbx_strand_id
1 'polypeptide(L)' 'MDSMTVDISHIPEGQIAADDTVDLLNASYGVDAVAEAEGTIGYEVLTSLGRRYHRVYENTEQNI' A
#
# COMPACT_ATOMS: atom_id res chain seq x y z
N MET A 1 -5.62 11.26 -12.35
CA MET A 1 -6.54 10.86 -11.28
C MET A 1 -5.68 10.55 -10.07
N ASP A 2 -6.04 11.15 -8.94
CA ASP A 2 -5.14 11.32 -7.78
C ASP A 2 -5.87 11.10 -6.44
N SER A 3 -7.06 10.50 -6.47
CA SER A 3 -7.90 10.25 -5.29
C SER A 3 -8.52 8.86 -5.32
N MET A 4 -8.73 8.30 -4.14
CA MET A 4 -9.49 7.08 -3.87
C MET A 4 -10.22 7.24 -2.52
N THR A 5 -11.13 6.33 -2.21
CA THR A 5 -11.88 6.33 -0.94
C THR A 5 -11.86 4.94 -0.36
N VAL A 6 -11.69 4.85 0.96
CA VAL A 6 -11.72 3.60 1.72
C VAL A 6 -12.87 3.67 2.71
N ASP A 7 -13.67 2.61 2.77
CA ASP A 7 -14.75 2.50 3.75
C ASP A 7 -14.17 2.11 5.12
N ILE A 8 -14.36 2.99 6.11
CA ILE A 8 -13.87 2.81 7.49
C ILE A 8 -15.01 2.56 8.48
N SER A 9 -16.24 2.31 8.01
CA SER A 9 -17.45 2.22 8.84
C SER A 9 -17.40 1.15 9.94
N HIS A 10 -16.49 0.18 9.82
CA HIS A 10 -16.30 -0.91 10.79
C HIS A 10 -15.19 -0.65 11.83
N ILE A 11 -14.52 0.51 11.78
CA ILE A 11 -13.47 0.86 12.73
C ILE A 11 -14.08 1.65 13.89
N PRO A 12 -13.84 1.28 15.16
CA PRO A 12 -14.40 1.99 16.31
C PRO A 12 -13.99 3.47 16.37
N GLU A 13 -14.90 4.30 16.90
CA GLU A 13 -14.63 5.72 17.10
C GLU A 13 -13.38 5.96 17.95
N GLY A 14 -12.58 6.96 17.58
CA GLY A 14 -11.35 7.33 18.27
C GLY A 14 -10.13 6.47 17.96
N GLN A 15 -10.23 5.46 17.08
CA GLN A 15 -9.07 4.68 16.63
C GLN A 15 -8.36 5.26 15.41
N ILE A 16 -8.99 6.23 14.73
CA ILE A 16 -8.43 6.94 13.58
C ILE A 16 -8.50 8.43 13.86
N ALA A 17 -7.43 9.14 13.50
CA ALA A 17 -7.33 10.58 13.51
C ALA A 17 -7.24 11.13 12.07
N ALA A 18 -7.45 12.44 11.94
CA ALA A 18 -7.09 13.13 10.71
C ALA A 18 -5.59 12.99 10.44
N ASP A 19 -5.22 12.89 9.16
CA ASP A 19 -3.86 12.70 8.66
C ASP A 19 -3.23 11.32 8.91
N ASP A 20 -4.00 10.34 9.43
CA ASP A 20 -3.54 8.95 9.50
C ASP A 20 -3.28 8.36 8.10
N THR A 21 -2.30 7.47 8.03
CA THR A 21 -1.90 6.81 6.79
C THR A 21 -2.59 5.48 6.59
N VAL A 22 -2.84 5.11 5.33
CA VAL A 22 -3.34 3.80 4.94
C VAL A 22 -2.24 3.04 4.20
N ASP A 23 -1.88 1.87 4.71
CA ASP A 23 -0.94 0.98 4.05
C ASP A 23 -1.63 0.17 2.95
N LEU A 24 -1.31 0.47 1.69
CA LEU A 24 -1.87 -0.24 0.53
C LEU A 24 -1.15 -1.57 0.24
N LEU A 25 0.11 -1.66 0.65
CA LEU A 25 0.95 -2.84 0.54
C LEU A 25 1.69 -3.01 1.86
N ASN A 26 1.51 -4.16 2.50
CA ASN A 26 2.15 -4.49 3.79
C ASN A 26 2.47 -5.98 3.88
N ALA A 27 2.98 -6.42 5.04
CA ALA A 27 3.39 -7.82 5.23
C ALA A 27 2.24 -8.83 5.11
N SER A 28 1.00 -8.43 5.40
CA SER A 28 -0.19 -9.30 5.32
C SER A 28 -0.93 -9.18 3.99
N TYR A 29 -0.88 -8.00 3.36
CA TYR A 29 -1.46 -7.72 2.06
C TYR A 29 -0.36 -7.28 1.11
N GLY A 30 0.35 -8.25 0.57
CA GLY A 30 1.52 -8.05 -0.28
C GLY A 30 1.17 -7.80 -1.75
N VAL A 31 2.22 -7.64 -2.57
CA VAL A 31 2.10 -7.33 -4.00
C VAL A 31 1.32 -8.39 -4.79
N ASP A 32 1.46 -9.67 -4.42
CA ASP A 32 0.77 -10.77 -5.12
C ASP A 32 -0.73 -10.78 -4.83
N ALA A 33 -1.15 -10.37 -3.62
CA ALA A 33 -2.56 -10.24 -3.28
C ALA A 33 -3.24 -9.13 -4.10
N VAL A 34 -2.54 -8.01 -4.28
CA VAL A 34 -3.00 -6.93 -5.19
C VAL A 34 -3.05 -7.43 -6.63
N ALA A 35 -2.03 -8.13 -7.08
CA ALA A 35 -2.00 -8.67 -8.44
C ALA A 35 -3.15 -9.65 -8.71
N GLU A 36 -3.46 -10.52 -7.74
CA GLU A 36 -4.59 -11.45 -7.83
C GLU A 36 -5.93 -10.69 -7.95
N ALA A 37 -6.13 -9.65 -7.12
CA ALA A 37 -7.34 -8.81 -7.17
C ALA A 37 -7.50 -8.07 -8.51
N GLU A 38 -6.39 -7.68 -9.14
CA GLU A 38 -6.36 -6.98 -10.44
C GLU A 38 -6.28 -7.94 -11.65
N GLY A 39 -6.20 -9.26 -11.42
CA GLY A 39 -6.09 -10.25 -12.48
C GLY A 39 -4.77 -10.20 -13.26
N THR A 40 -3.67 -9.83 -12.59
CA THR A 40 -2.32 -9.69 -13.16
C THR A 40 -1.26 -10.40 -12.27
N ILE A 41 0.02 -10.09 -12.45
CA ILE A 41 1.17 -10.58 -11.69
C ILE A 41 1.85 -9.45 -10.93
N GLY A 42 2.53 -9.77 -9.83
CA GLY A 42 3.16 -8.77 -8.97
C GLY A 42 4.18 -7.86 -9.68
N TYR A 43 4.85 -8.37 -10.72
CA TYR A 43 5.78 -7.56 -11.53
C TYR A 43 5.07 -6.40 -12.25
N GLU A 44 3.88 -6.62 -12.79
CA GLU A 44 3.10 -5.58 -13.46
C GLU A 44 2.62 -4.53 -12.45
N VAL A 45 2.23 -4.95 -11.24
CA VAL A 45 1.90 -4.03 -10.14
C VAL A 45 3.10 -3.13 -9.83
N LEU A 46 4.28 -3.70 -9.57
CA LEU A 46 5.47 -2.91 -9.20
C LEU A 46 5.94 -1.98 -10.33
N THR A 47 5.82 -2.41 -11.58
CA THR A 47 6.23 -1.59 -12.74
C THR A 47 5.19 -0.54 -13.13
N SER A 48 3.92 -0.73 -12.75
CA SER A 48 2.85 0.27 -12.92
C SER A 48 3.01 1.48 -11.98
N LEU A 49 3.73 1.32 -10.86
CA LEU A 49 4.03 2.41 -9.92
C LEU A 49 4.94 3.45 -10.59
N GLY A 50 4.32 4.45 -11.21
CA GLY A 50 5.02 5.46 -12.00
C GLY A 50 5.90 6.41 -11.19
N ARG A 51 6.31 7.50 -11.84
CA ARG A 51 7.23 8.50 -11.27
C ARG A 51 6.59 9.43 -10.23
N ARG A 52 5.27 9.42 -10.11
CA ARG A 52 4.52 10.30 -9.18
C ARG A 52 4.66 9.90 -7.72
N TYR A 53 4.98 8.64 -7.45
CA TYR A 53 5.22 8.16 -6.10
C TYR A 53 6.60 8.61 -5.60
N HIS A 54 6.62 9.26 -4.44
CA HIS A 54 7.84 9.51 -3.70
C HIS A 54 8.43 8.18 -3.22
N ARG A 55 9.72 7.97 -3.46
CA ARG A 55 10.41 6.74 -3.08
C ARG A 55 11.43 7.06 -2.00
N VAL A 56 11.29 6.42 -0.85
CA VAL A 56 12.26 6.43 0.23
C VAL A 56 12.97 5.09 0.21
N TYR A 57 14.30 5.12 0.09
CA TYR A 57 15.12 3.92 0.12
C TYR A 57 15.76 3.81 1.49
N GLU A 58 15.32 2.84 2.27
CA GLU A 58 15.88 2.56 3.58
C GLU A 58 16.89 1.42 3.45
N ASN A 59 18.12 1.69 3.85
CA ASN A 59 19.17 0.68 3.88
C ASN A 59 19.09 -0.02 5.24
N THR A 60 18.20 -0.99 5.36
CA THR A 60 18.14 -1.83 6.55
C THR A 60 19.25 -2.87 6.43
N GLU A 61 20.38 -2.66 7.09
CA GLU A 61 21.37 -3.74 7.30
C GLU A 61 20.66 -4.86 8.08
N GLN A 62 20.22 -5.89 7.36
CA GLN A 62 19.81 -7.14 7.98
C GLN A 62 21.08 -7.80 8.54
N ASN A 63 21.35 -7.58 9.83
CA ASN A 63 22.40 -8.29 10.55
C ASN A 63 22.17 -9.80 10.37
N ILE A 64 23.07 -10.42 9.61
CA ILE A 64 23.19 -11.87 9.42
C ILE A 64 23.97 -12.45 10.60
#